data_AF-A0A8B9MA11-F1
#
_entry.id   AF-A0A8B9MA11-F1
#
_cell.length_a   1.000
_cell.length_b   1.000
_cell.length_c   1.000
_cell.angle_alpha   90.00
_cell.angle_beta   90.00
_cell.angle_gamma   90.00
#
_symmetry.space_group_name_H-M   'P 1'
#
loop_
_entity.id
_entity.type
_entity.pdbx_description
1 polymer ?
#
loop_
_entity_poly.entity_id
_entity_poly.type
_entity_poly.pdbx_seq_one_letter_code
_entity_poly.pdbx_strand_id
1 'polypeptide(L)'
;MPFPVTTQGSQTQQLQKHYGITSPISLAAPKEFDCMLTQKLIETLKPYGVFEEEEELQRRILILGKLNNLVKEWIREISESKNLPQSVIENVGGKIFTFGSYRLGVHTKGADIDALCVAPRHVERSDFFTSFYEKLKQQEEVKDLRAVEEAFVPVIKLCFDGIEIDILFARLALQTIPEDLDLRDDSLLKNLDIRCIRSLNGMYIVLHINFSSDF
;
A
#
# COMPACT_ATOMS: atom_id res chain seq x y z
N MET A 1 63.07 17.45 -30.30
CA MET A 1 62.23 17.95 -29.18
C MET A 1 60.89 17.23 -29.26
N PRO A 2 60.70 16.09 -28.56
CA PRO A 2 59.41 15.42 -28.50
C PRO A 2 58.56 16.00 -27.36
N PHE A 3 57.27 16.20 -27.63
CA PHE A 3 56.27 16.66 -26.68
C PHE A 3 56.03 15.61 -25.58
N PRO A 4 55.86 16.01 -24.30
CA PRO A 4 55.54 15.07 -23.24
C PRO A 4 54.07 14.66 -23.33
N VAL A 5 53.84 13.36 -23.38
CA VAL A 5 52.52 12.74 -23.15
C VAL A 5 52.25 12.77 -21.65
N THR A 6 51.27 13.56 -21.22
CA THR A 6 50.79 13.54 -19.84
C THR A 6 49.62 12.56 -19.73
N THR A 7 49.92 11.37 -19.23
CA THR A 7 48.95 10.40 -18.73
C THR A 7 48.43 10.90 -17.37
N GLN A 8 47.15 11.27 -17.27
CA GLN A 8 46.49 11.44 -15.97
C GLN A 8 45.08 10.85 -15.98
N GLY A 9 44.94 9.77 -15.20
CA GLY A 9 43.85 9.55 -14.25
C GLY A 9 42.44 9.38 -14.82
N SER A 10 42.08 8.15 -15.16
CA SER A 10 40.68 7.72 -15.16
C SER A 10 40.12 7.76 -13.75
N GLN A 11 39.57 8.90 -13.34
CA GLN A 11 38.65 8.96 -12.20
C GLN A 11 37.31 8.39 -12.65
N THR A 12 36.99 7.19 -12.19
CA THR A 12 35.65 6.62 -12.22
C THR A 12 34.72 7.54 -11.46
N GLN A 13 34.03 8.45 -12.17
CA GLN A 13 32.88 9.16 -11.63
C GLN A 13 31.83 8.10 -11.27
N GLN A 14 31.65 7.84 -9.97
CA GLN A 14 30.46 7.15 -9.50
C GLN A 14 29.27 7.96 -10.00
N LEU A 15 28.49 7.39 -10.93
CA LEU A 15 27.24 7.96 -11.39
C LEU A 15 26.39 8.23 -10.15
N GLN A 16 26.26 9.51 -9.78
CA GLN A 16 25.33 9.91 -8.73
C GLN A 16 23.95 9.48 -9.17
N LYS A 17 23.36 8.57 -8.40
CA LYS A 17 21.98 8.13 -8.58
C LYS A 17 21.09 9.36 -8.46
N HIS A 18 20.39 9.72 -9.53
CA HIS A 18 19.39 10.79 -9.55
C HIS A 18 18.04 10.20 -9.93
N TYR A 19 16.96 10.89 -9.56
CA TYR A 19 15.60 10.47 -9.85
C TYR A 19 15.07 11.20 -11.09
N GLY A 20 14.31 10.48 -11.92
CA GLY A 20 13.74 10.99 -13.16
C GLY A 20 14.51 10.58 -14.42
N ILE A 21 13.95 10.93 -15.59
CA ILE A 21 14.53 10.60 -16.90
C ILE A 21 15.50 11.67 -17.44
N THR A 22 15.59 12.81 -16.75
CA THR A 22 16.46 13.95 -17.10
C THR A 22 17.33 14.33 -15.91
N SER A 23 18.44 15.01 -16.18
CA SER A 23 19.30 15.57 -15.15
C SER A 23 18.56 16.55 -14.23
N PRO A 24 18.95 16.67 -12.95
CA PRO A 24 18.35 17.60 -12.01
C PRO A 24 18.58 19.06 -12.43
N ILE A 25 17.58 19.92 -12.20
CA ILE A 25 17.67 21.36 -12.51
C ILE A 25 18.69 22.05 -11.59
N SER A 26 18.75 21.66 -10.33
CA SER A 26 19.67 22.19 -9.33
C SER A 26 20.01 21.12 -8.31
N LEU A 27 21.28 21.10 -7.88
CA LEU A 27 21.78 20.30 -6.77
C LEU A 27 22.04 21.17 -5.52
N ALA A 28 21.61 22.43 -5.52
CA ALA A 28 21.80 23.33 -4.39
C ALA A 28 20.98 22.87 -3.18
N ALA A 29 21.66 22.70 -2.05
CA ALA A 29 21.04 22.39 -0.76
C ALA A 29 20.31 23.62 -0.18
N PRO A 30 19.30 23.42 0.70
CA PRO A 30 18.62 24.53 1.37
C PRO A 30 19.59 25.30 2.27
N LYS A 31 19.37 26.61 2.37
CA LYS A 31 20.05 27.49 3.32
C LYS A 31 19.26 27.56 4.62
N GLU A 32 19.87 28.13 5.65
CA GLU A 32 19.23 28.33 6.96
C GLU A 32 17.91 29.13 6.85
N PHE A 33 17.87 30.14 5.99
CA PHE A 33 16.64 30.91 5.72
C PHE A 33 15.52 30.04 5.13
N ASP A 34 15.84 29.07 4.26
CA ASP A 34 14.86 28.16 3.68
C ASP A 34 14.30 27.23 4.76
N CYS A 35 15.14 26.75 5.70
CA CYS A 35 14.69 25.98 6.86
C CYS A 35 13.72 26.77 7.74
N MET A 36 14.00 28.05 7.99
CA MET A 36 13.09 28.93 8.74
C MET A 36 11.75 29.11 8.01
N LEU A 37 11.74 29.24 6.68
CA LEU A 37 10.51 29.34 5.89
C LEU A 37 9.72 28.03 5.91
N THR A 38 10.40 26.88 5.84
CA THR A 38 9.76 25.57 5.99
C THR A 38 9.06 25.43 7.34
N GLN A 39 9.70 25.85 8.44
CA GLN A 39 9.03 25.83 9.75
C GLN A 39 7.80 26.73 9.78
N LYS A 40 7.90 27.94 9.22
CA LYS A 40 6.74 28.85 9.13
C LYS A 40 5.61 28.26 8.30
N LEU A 41 5.91 27.54 7.23
CA LEU A 41 4.92 26.83 6.43
C LEU A 41 4.21 25.76 7.27
N ILE A 42 4.96 24.92 7.99
CA ILE A 42 4.40 23.88 8.87
C ILE A 42 3.47 24.51 9.93
N GLU A 43 3.92 25.56 10.62
CA GLU A 43 3.09 26.25 11.63
C GLU A 43 1.85 26.89 11.01
N THR A 44 1.94 27.41 9.79
CA THR A 44 0.80 28.00 9.07
C THR A 44 -0.22 26.94 8.68
N LEU A 45 0.21 25.71 8.39
CA LEU A 45 -0.65 24.62 7.96
C LEU A 45 -1.41 23.96 9.11
N LYS A 46 -0.85 23.93 10.32
CA LYS A 46 -1.47 23.29 11.50
C LYS A 46 -2.93 23.71 11.77
N PRO A 47 -3.31 25.00 11.76
CA PRO A 47 -4.69 25.42 12.02
C PRO A 47 -5.71 24.94 10.98
N TYR A 48 -5.26 24.53 9.80
CA TYR A 48 -6.12 24.00 8.74
C TYR A 48 -6.39 22.50 8.88
N GLY A 49 -5.85 21.83 9.90
CA GLY A 49 -6.13 20.41 10.19
C GLY A 49 -5.54 19.44 9.16
N VAL A 50 -4.44 19.84 8.49
CA VAL A 50 -3.78 19.00 7.49
C VAL A 50 -2.91 17.90 8.09
N PHE A 51 -2.54 18.04 9.38
CA PHE A 51 -1.84 17.02 10.14
C PHE A 51 -2.84 16.30 11.04
N GLU A 52 -2.83 14.97 11.00
CA GLU A 52 -3.63 14.15 11.90
C GLU A 52 -2.96 14.04 13.28
N GLU A 53 -3.78 13.94 14.32
CA GLU A 53 -3.31 13.77 15.70
C GLU A 53 -2.73 12.36 15.91
N GLU A 54 -1.72 12.25 16.78
CA GLU A 54 -1.04 10.97 17.06
C GLU A 54 -2.01 9.88 17.57
N GLU A 55 -3.01 10.26 18.34
CA GLU A 55 -4.04 9.34 18.86
C GLU A 55 -4.88 8.74 17.72
N GLU A 56 -5.27 9.54 16.73
CA GLU A 56 -5.99 9.08 15.54
C GLU A 56 -5.10 8.19 14.67
N LEU A 57 -3.82 8.53 14.51
CA LEU A 57 -2.86 7.69 13.81
C LEU A 57 -2.73 6.31 14.46
N GLN A 58 -2.60 6.25 15.79
CA GLN A 58 -2.57 4.97 16.52
C GLN A 58 -3.88 4.18 16.35
N ARG A 59 -5.03 4.87 16.39
CA ARG A 59 -6.34 4.25 16.17
C ARG A 59 -6.41 3.58 14.80
N ARG A 60 -5.95 4.26 13.74
CA ARG A 60 -5.89 3.70 12.38
C ARG A 60 -4.97 2.47 12.29
N ILE A 61 -3.82 2.49 12.97
CA ILE A 61 -2.89 1.34 13.01
C ILE A 61 -3.56 0.11 13.64
N LEU A 62 -4.28 0.30 14.77
CA LEU A 62 -4.98 -0.78 15.45
C LEU A 62 -6.09 -1.38 14.58
N ILE A 63 -6.87 -0.53 13.91
CA ILE A 63 -7.94 -0.95 12.98
C ILE A 63 -7.34 -1.78 11.83
N LEU A 64 -6.23 -1.34 11.23
CA LEU A 64 -5.55 -2.09 10.18
C LEU A 64 -5.03 -3.44 10.67
N GLY A 65 -4.53 -3.51 11.91
CA GLY A 65 -4.14 -4.77 12.54
C GLY A 65 -5.31 -5.76 12.68
N LYS A 66 -6.47 -5.28 13.16
CA LYS A 66 -7.69 -6.09 13.24
C LYS A 66 -8.15 -6.56 11.85
N LEU A 67 -8.22 -5.67 10.87
CA LEU A 67 -8.61 -6.02 9.50
C LEU A 67 -7.68 -7.04 8.86
N ASN A 68 -6.37 -6.92 9.08
CA ASN A 68 -5.39 -7.88 8.56
C ASN A 68 -5.59 -9.28 9.17
N ASN A 69 -5.94 -9.36 10.46
CA ASN A 69 -6.28 -10.63 11.11
C ASN A 69 -7.57 -11.23 10.54
N LEU A 70 -8.62 -10.41 10.35
CA LEU A 70 -9.88 -10.87 9.74
C LEU A 70 -9.66 -11.45 8.33
N VAL A 71 -8.78 -10.82 7.54
CA VAL A 71 -8.40 -11.34 6.21
C VAL A 71 -7.70 -12.70 6.32
N LYS A 72 -6.74 -12.85 7.24
CA LYS A 72 -6.03 -14.12 7.46
C LYS A 72 -6.96 -15.23 7.92
N GLU A 73 -7.86 -14.93 8.85
CA GLU A 73 -8.86 -15.88 9.33
C GLU A 73 -9.82 -16.30 8.22
N TRP A 74 -10.33 -15.33 7.46
CA TRP A 74 -11.19 -15.59 6.31
C TRP A 74 -10.52 -16.46 5.25
N ILE A 75 -9.29 -16.16 4.86
CA ILE A 75 -8.56 -16.95 3.86
C ILE A 75 -8.31 -18.38 4.37
N ARG A 76 -8.03 -18.54 5.67
CA ARG A 76 -7.90 -19.86 6.31
C ARG A 76 -9.20 -20.66 6.21
N GLU A 77 -10.34 -20.05 6.57
CA GLU A 77 -11.67 -20.68 6.47
C GLU A 77 -12.02 -21.09 5.02
N ILE A 78 -11.71 -20.25 4.04
CA ILE A 78 -11.88 -20.60 2.62
C ILE A 78 -10.98 -21.77 2.23
N SER A 79 -9.75 -21.80 2.73
CA SER A 79 -8.80 -22.89 2.46
C SER A 79 -9.27 -24.22 3.05
N GLU A 80 -9.86 -24.20 4.25
CA GLU A 80 -10.49 -25.35 4.90
C GLU A 80 -11.71 -25.84 4.11
N SER A 81 -12.63 -24.95 3.72
CA SER A 81 -13.84 -25.32 2.95
C SER A 81 -13.53 -25.92 1.57
N LYS A 82 -12.39 -25.55 0.97
CA LYS A 82 -11.90 -26.12 -0.28
C LYS A 82 -11.08 -27.41 -0.08
N ASN A 83 -11.03 -27.95 1.15
CA ASN A 83 -10.34 -29.18 1.54
C ASN A 83 -8.85 -29.20 1.13
N LEU A 84 -8.16 -28.06 1.27
CA LEU A 84 -6.73 -28.02 1.02
C LEU A 84 -5.94 -28.81 2.08
N PRO A 85 -4.74 -29.32 1.77
CA PRO A 85 -3.91 -29.99 2.75
C PRO A 85 -3.61 -29.09 3.96
N GLN A 86 -3.61 -29.66 5.17
CA GLN A 86 -3.35 -28.92 6.42
C GLN A 86 -2.04 -28.12 6.37
N SER A 87 -1.00 -28.68 5.76
CA SER A 87 0.29 -28.00 5.56
C SER A 87 0.20 -26.71 4.74
N VAL A 88 -0.77 -26.61 3.82
CA VAL A 88 -1.04 -25.40 3.04
C VAL A 88 -1.89 -24.44 3.85
N ILE A 89 -2.91 -24.92 4.56
CA ILE A 89 -3.81 -24.10 5.38
C ILE A 89 -3.03 -23.32 6.45
N GLU A 90 -2.07 -23.97 7.11
CA GLU A 90 -1.23 -23.35 8.14
C GLU A 90 -0.33 -22.23 7.60
N ASN A 91 -0.01 -22.26 6.31
CA ASN A 91 0.93 -21.34 5.66
C ASN A 91 0.28 -20.50 4.55
N VAL A 92 -1.06 -20.50 4.44
CA VAL A 92 -1.76 -19.89 3.31
C VAL A 92 -1.55 -18.38 3.26
N GLY A 93 -1.44 -17.75 4.43
CA GLY A 93 -1.21 -16.32 4.60
C GLY A 93 -2.41 -15.49 4.17
N GLY A 94 -2.12 -14.31 3.64
CA GLY A 94 -3.10 -13.28 3.30
C GLY A 94 -2.72 -11.97 3.96
N LYS A 95 -2.89 -10.86 3.25
CA LYS A 95 -2.39 -9.57 3.72
C LYS A 95 -3.23 -8.39 3.24
N ILE A 96 -3.42 -7.42 4.13
CA ILE A 96 -3.90 -6.09 3.79
C ILE A 96 -2.69 -5.19 3.50
N PHE A 97 -2.76 -4.50 2.38
CA PHE A 97 -1.84 -3.43 2.04
C PHE A 97 -2.59 -2.11 1.96
N THR A 98 -2.02 -1.02 2.46
CA THR A 98 -2.59 0.32 2.28
C THR A 98 -1.99 1.03 1.09
N PHE A 99 -2.80 1.82 0.38
CA PHE A 99 -2.35 2.73 -0.67
C PHE A 99 -2.98 4.12 -0.44
N GLY A 100 -2.99 4.96 -1.47
CA GLY A 100 -3.56 6.30 -1.38
C GLY A 100 -2.79 7.25 -0.46
N SER A 101 -3.49 8.29 -0.01
CA SER A 101 -2.96 9.37 0.83
C SER A 101 -2.42 8.86 2.17
N TYR A 102 -3.12 7.89 2.78
CA TYR A 102 -2.74 7.30 4.06
C TYR A 102 -1.37 6.61 3.97
N ARG A 103 -1.13 5.82 2.92
CA ARG A 103 0.17 5.16 2.71
C ARG A 103 1.29 6.15 2.41
N LEU A 104 0.97 7.30 1.82
CA LEU A 104 1.94 8.37 1.54
C LEU A 104 2.21 9.26 2.77
N GLY A 105 1.47 9.09 3.87
CA GLY A 105 1.64 9.91 5.08
C GLY A 105 1.19 11.37 4.92
N VAL A 106 0.31 11.64 3.94
CA VAL A 106 -0.21 12.98 3.63
C VAL A 106 -1.73 13.06 3.77
N HIS A 107 -2.35 12.06 4.41
CA HIS A 107 -3.77 12.08 4.70
C HIS A 107 -4.10 13.14 5.74
N THR A 108 -5.25 13.77 5.58
CA THR A 108 -5.77 14.78 6.52
C THR A 108 -6.74 14.14 7.50
N LYS A 109 -7.10 14.88 8.55
CA LYS A 109 -8.13 14.45 9.49
C LYS A 109 -9.43 14.11 8.76
N GLY A 110 -10.00 12.95 9.07
CA GLY A 110 -11.25 12.46 8.47
C GLY A 110 -11.08 11.86 7.06
N ALA A 111 -9.87 11.75 6.53
CA ALA A 111 -9.63 11.00 5.30
C ALA A 111 -9.90 9.50 5.50
N ASP A 112 -10.30 8.84 4.43
CA ASP A 112 -10.50 7.40 4.34
C ASP A 112 -9.17 6.64 4.32
N ILE A 113 -9.26 5.32 4.53
CA ILE A 113 -8.15 4.39 4.32
C ILE A 113 -8.44 3.55 3.09
N ASP A 114 -7.62 3.74 2.07
CA ASP A 114 -7.53 2.87 0.90
C ASP A 114 -6.74 1.60 1.22
N ALA A 115 -7.41 0.45 1.17
CA ALA A 115 -6.83 -0.85 1.49
C ALA A 115 -7.00 -1.86 0.35
N LEU A 116 -6.02 -2.72 0.17
CA LEU A 116 -6.01 -3.82 -0.79
C LEU A 116 -5.85 -5.15 -0.04
N CYS A 117 -6.89 -5.98 -0.10
CA CYS A 117 -6.85 -7.38 0.34
C CYS A 117 -6.19 -8.24 -0.75
N VAL A 118 -5.04 -8.81 -0.42
CA VAL A 118 -4.29 -9.72 -1.29
C VAL A 118 -4.46 -11.15 -0.81
N ALA A 119 -5.00 -12.00 -1.69
CA ALA A 119 -5.34 -13.39 -1.42
C ALA A 119 -4.71 -14.37 -2.43
N PRO A 120 -4.51 -15.64 -2.05
CA PRO A 120 -3.97 -16.67 -2.92
C PRO A 120 -4.96 -17.11 -4.00
N ARG A 121 -4.46 -17.86 -4.99
CA ARG A 121 -5.17 -18.21 -6.24
C ARG A 121 -6.50 -18.95 -6.05
N HIS A 122 -6.68 -19.67 -4.95
CA HIS A 122 -7.91 -20.42 -4.68
C HIS A 122 -9.00 -19.58 -4.06
N VAL A 123 -8.74 -18.35 -3.61
CA VAL A 123 -9.75 -17.43 -3.07
C VAL A 123 -10.31 -16.59 -4.21
N GLU A 124 -11.61 -16.62 -4.42
CA GLU A 124 -12.26 -15.95 -5.54
C GLU A 124 -12.82 -14.58 -5.16
N ARG A 125 -13.09 -13.75 -6.17
CA ARG A 125 -13.70 -12.42 -5.96
C ARG A 125 -15.14 -12.55 -5.42
N SER A 126 -15.85 -13.58 -5.84
CA SER A 126 -17.15 -13.96 -5.26
C SER A 126 -17.03 -14.25 -3.77
N ASP A 127 -15.98 -14.97 -3.33
CA ASP A 127 -15.73 -15.24 -1.90
C ASP A 127 -15.56 -13.92 -1.12
N PHE A 128 -14.86 -12.93 -1.70
CA PHE A 128 -14.67 -11.60 -1.10
C PHE A 128 -15.99 -10.84 -0.93
N PHE A 129 -16.86 -10.82 -1.93
CA PHE A 129 -18.15 -10.13 -1.85
C PHE A 129 -19.25 -10.90 -1.10
N THR A 130 -19.02 -12.16 -0.75
CA THR A 130 -19.98 -12.99 -0.01
C THR A 130 -19.48 -13.29 1.40
N SER A 131 -18.57 -14.26 1.55
CA SER A 131 -18.09 -14.73 2.85
C SER A 131 -17.29 -13.68 3.64
N PHE A 132 -16.41 -12.90 3.00
CA PHE A 132 -15.68 -11.84 3.70
C PHE A 132 -16.62 -10.68 4.07
N TYR A 133 -17.55 -10.32 3.18
CA TYR A 133 -18.58 -9.33 3.46
C TYR A 133 -19.42 -9.72 4.70
N GLU A 134 -19.90 -10.96 4.78
CA GLU A 134 -20.64 -11.43 5.95
C GLU A 134 -19.76 -11.50 7.21
N LYS A 135 -18.46 -11.82 7.09
CA LYS A 135 -17.52 -11.75 8.23
C LYS A 135 -17.36 -10.33 8.76
N LEU A 136 -17.22 -9.33 7.88
CA LEU A 136 -17.14 -7.91 8.27
C LEU A 136 -18.43 -7.46 8.97
N LYS A 137 -19.59 -7.89 8.46
CA LYS A 137 -20.90 -7.56 9.01
C LYS A 137 -21.13 -8.08 10.44
N GLN A 138 -20.39 -9.11 10.85
CA GLN A 138 -20.46 -9.69 12.21
C GLN A 138 -19.62 -8.93 13.24
N GLN A 139 -18.77 -7.99 12.81
CA GLN A 139 -17.93 -7.21 13.72
C GLN A 139 -18.74 -6.04 14.32
N GLU A 140 -18.67 -5.85 15.64
CA GLU A 140 -19.42 -4.79 16.33
C GLU A 140 -18.94 -3.38 15.94
N GLU A 141 -17.67 -3.27 15.56
CA GLU A 141 -17.02 -2.02 15.16
C GLU A 141 -17.42 -1.56 13.75
N VAL A 142 -18.01 -2.44 12.94
CA VAL A 142 -18.32 -2.20 11.53
C VAL A 142 -19.71 -1.57 11.37
N LYS A 143 -19.74 -0.44 10.69
CA LYS A 143 -20.95 0.32 10.30
C LYS A 143 -20.91 0.64 8.81
N ASP A 144 -22.06 1.03 8.27
CA ASP A 144 -22.21 1.52 6.88
C ASP A 144 -21.58 0.60 5.81
N LEU A 145 -21.59 -0.71 6.07
CA LEU A 145 -21.02 -1.72 5.21
C LEU A 145 -21.83 -1.81 3.90
N ARG A 146 -21.14 -1.63 2.77
CA ARG A 146 -21.72 -1.70 1.43
C ARG A 146 -20.72 -2.28 0.44
N ALA A 147 -21.21 -3.12 -0.47
CA ALA A 147 -20.42 -3.69 -1.56
C ALA A 147 -20.80 -3.04 -2.89
N VAL A 148 -19.81 -2.71 -3.71
CA VAL A 148 -19.99 -2.20 -5.06
C VAL A 148 -19.19 -3.10 -6.02
N GLU A 149 -19.79 -4.22 -6.41
CA GLU A 149 -19.13 -5.22 -7.26
C GLU A 149 -19.04 -4.80 -8.73
N GLU A 150 -20.04 -4.07 -9.23
CA GLU A 150 -20.17 -3.66 -10.64
C GLU A 150 -19.38 -2.39 -11.01
N ALA A 151 -18.58 -1.85 -10.09
CA ALA A 151 -17.75 -0.68 -10.35
C ALA A 151 -16.54 -1.00 -11.25
N PHE A 152 -15.92 0.04 -11.82
CA PHE A 152 -14.68 -0.09 -12.61
C PHE A 152 -13.56 -0.80 -11.83
N VAL A 153 -13.47 -0.50 -10.52
CA VAL A 153 -12.68 -1.25 -9.53
C VAL A 153 -13.63 -1.72 -8.43
N PRO A 154 -13.94 -3.02 -8.34
CA PRO A 154 -14.85 -3.53 -7.33
C PRO A 154 -14.32 -3.30 -5.91
N VAL A 155 -15.18 -2.84 -4.99
CA VAL A 155 -14.80 -2.38 -3.65
C VAL A 155 -15.86 -2.72 -2.60
N ILE A 156 -15.42 -3.07 -1.39
CA ILE A 156 -16.25 -3.04 -0.17
C ILE A 156 -15.91 -1.76 0.58
N LYS A 157 -16.93 -0.95 0.88
CA LYS A 157 -16.79 0.25 1.71
C LYS A 157 -17.43 0.01 3.06
N LEU A 158 -16.79 0.49 4.12
CA LEU A 158 -17.31 0.42 5.48
C LEU A 158 -16.81 1.57 6.33
N CYS A 159 -17.41 1.74 7.50
CA CYS A 159 -16.92 2.57 8.59
C CYS A 159 -16.53 1.64 9.74
N PHE A 160 -15.23 1.56 10.07
CA PHE A 160 -14.71 0.72 11.16
C PHE A 160 -14.30 1.63 12.32
N ASP A 161 -14.94 1.52 13.48
CA ASP A 161 -14.70 2.39 14.64
C ASP A 161 -14.74 3.90 14.29
N GLY A 162 -15.56 4.31 13.30
CA GLY A 162 -15.66 5.72 12.87
C GLY A 162 -14.65 6.15 11.80
N ILE A 163 -13.82 5.24 11.28
CA ILE A 163 -12.91 5.49 10.15
C ILE A 163 -13.50 4.87 8.88
N GLU A 164 -13.62 5.66 7.82
CA GLU A 164 -14.03 5.16 6.50
C GLU A 164 -12.90 4.34 5.86
N ILE A 165 -13.24 3.17 5.32
CA ILE A 165 -12.29 2.23 4.72
C ILE A 165 -12.86 1.71 3.41
N ASP A 166 -12.06 1.84 2.36
CA ASP A 166 -12.30 1.31 1.02
C ASP A 166 -11.40 0.08 0.82
N ILE A 167 -11.98 -1.12 0.81
CA ILE A 167 -11.25 -2.38 0.66
C ILE A 167 -11.42 -2.91 -0.77
N LEU A 168 -10.33 -2.90 -1.53
CA LEU A 168 -10.19 -3.55 -2.82
C LEU A 168 -9.74 -5.00 -2.65
N PHE A 169 -9.93 -5.81 -3.70
CA PHE A 169 -9.52 -7.21 -3.72
C PHE A 169 -8.64 -7.55 -4.92
N ALA A 170 -7.50 -8.17 -4.64
CA ALA A 170 -6.63 -8.78 -5.64
C ALA A 170 -6.31 -10.23 -5.28
N ARG A 171 -6.59 -11.12 -6.23
CA ARG A 171 -6.18 -12.51 -6.19
C ARG A 171 -4.89 -12.68 -6.97
N LEU A 172 -3.84 -13.19 -6.34
CA LEU A 172 -2.57 -13.48 -7.01
C LEU A 172 -2.50 -14.94 -7.49
N ALA A 173 -1.69 -15.19 -8.51
CA ALA A 173 -1.44 -16.54 -9.03
C ALA A 173 -0.49 -17.38 -8.13
N LEU A 174 -0.52 -17.14 -6.81
CA LEU A 174 0.30 -17.82 -5.81
C LEU A 174 -0.55 -18.78 -4.98
N GLN A 175 0.04 -19.89 -4.53
CA GLN A 175 -0.64 -20.84 -3.65
C GLN A 175 -0.73 -20.32 -2.20
N THR A 176 0.27 -19.57 -1.76
CA THR A 176 0.36 -18.93 -0.45
C THR A 176 0.79 -17.48 -0.63
N ILE A 177 0.44 -16.62 0.32
CA ILE A 177 0.82 -15.20 0.32
C ILE A 177 1.89 -15.00 1.41
N PRO A 178 3.16 -14.77 1.03
CA PRO A 178 4.23 -14.59 2.00
C PRO A 178 4.16 -13.21 2.68
N GLU A 179 4.65 -13.10 3.91
CA GLU A 179 4.61 -11.85 4.69
C GLU A 179 5.50 -10.74 4.09
N ASP A 180 6.60 -11.13 3.45
CA ASP A 180 7.56 -10.28 2.75
C ASP A 180 7.19 -10.05 1.28
N LEU A 181 5.95 -10.37 0.87
CA LEU A 181 5.47 -10.15 -0.49
C LEU A 181 5.66 -8.69 -0.92
N ASP A 182 6.44 -8.51 -1.98
CA ASP A 182 6.66 -7.22 -2.63
C ASP A 182 5.79 -7.09 -3.89
N LEU A 183 4.80 -6.20 -3.84
CA LEU A 183 3.87 -5.95 -4.94
C LEU A 183 4.50 -5.15 -6.11
N ARG A 184 5.78 -4.78 -6.02
CA ARG A 184 6.53 -4.14 -7.13
C ARG A 184 7.00 -5.13 -8.19
N ASP A 185 6.98 -6.43 -7.90
CA ASP A 185 7.38 -7.43 -8.88
C ASP A 185 6.32 -7.56 -9.99
N ASP A 186 6.65 -7.07 -11.19
CA ASP A 186 5.81 -7.17 -12.38
C ASP A 186 5.42 -8.61 -12.73
N SER A 187 6.16 -9.62 -12.25
CA SER A 187 5.81 -11.03 -12.41
C SER A 187 4.45 -11.37 -11.79
N LEU A 188 4.05 -10.66 -10.73
CA LEU A 188 2.77 -10.84 -10.03
C LEU A 188 1.57 -10.42 -10.86
N LEU A 189 1.76 -9.57 -11.87
CA LEU A 189 0.70 -9.09 -12.77
C LEU A 189 0.38 -10.10 -13.88
N LYS A 190 1.20 -11.13 -14.07
CA LYS A 190 1.01 -12.13 -15.13
C LYS A 190 -0.24 -12.97 -14.86
N ASN A 191 -1.07 -13.14 -15.90
CA ASN A 191 -2.28 -13.95 -15.88
C ASN A 191 -3.35 -13.53 -14.86
N LEU A 192 -3.35 -12.26 -14.44
CA LEU A 192 -4.39 -11.70 -13.59
C LEU A 192 -5.60 -11.22 -14.41
N ASP A 193 -6.79 -11.33 -13.81
CA ASP A 193 -7.99 -10.70 -14.34
C ASP A 193 -7.83 -9.18 -14.35
N ILE A 194 -8.41 -8.50 -15.35
CA ILE A 194 -8.30 -7.04 -15.52
C ILE A 194 -8.73 -6.27 -14.26
N ARG A 195 -9.70 -6.78 -13.50
CA ARG A 195 -10.14 -6.15 -12.25
C ARG A 195 -9.08 -6.26 -11.16
N CYS A 196 -8.34 -7.37 -11.09
CA CYS A 196 -7.21 -7.51 -10.18
C CYS A 196 -6.07 -6.56 -10.55
N ILE A 197 -5.77 -6.40 -11.85
CA ILE A 197 -4.77 -5.44 -12.33
C ILE A 197 -5.16 -4.02 -11.90
N ARG A 198 -6.41 -3.62 -12.11
CA ARG A 198 -6.91 -2.31 -11.69
C ARG A 198 -6.82 -2.10 -10.18
N SER A 199 -7.16 -3.12 -9.38
CA SER A 199 -7.02 -3.06 -7.91
C SER A 199 -5.56 -2.95 -7.45
N LEU A 200 -4.62 -3.56 -8.17
CA LEU A 200 -3.19 -3.48 -7.88
C LEU A 200 -2.55 -2.16 -8.34
N ASN A 201 -3.11 -1.49 -9.36
CA ASN A 201 -2.54 -0.25 -9.89
C ASN A 201 -2.46 0.88 -8.84
N GLY A 202 -3.46 1.01 -7.96
CA GLY A 202 -3.42 1.99 -6.88
C GLY A 202 -2.21 1.80 -5.97
N MET A 203 -1.90 0.53 -5.66
CA MET A 203 -0.70 0.16 -4.91
C MET A 203 0.58 0.42 -5.69
N TYR A 204 0.61 0.01 -6.96
CA TYR A 204 1.78 0.17 -7.84
C TYR A 204 2.21 1.63 -7.92
N ILE A 205 1.26 2.55 -8.13
CA ILE A 205 1.52 3.99 -8.18
C ILE A 205 2.17 4.47 -6.88
N VAL A 206 1.61 4.10 -5.72
CA VAL A 206 2.17 4.51 -4.42
C VAL A 206 3.55 3.94 -4.18
N LEU A 207 3.80 2.68 -4.53
CA LEU A 207 5.12 2.05 -4.40
C LEU A 207 6.16 2.67 -5.34
N HIS A 208 5.75 3.20 -6.50
CA HIS A 208 6.64 3.91 -7.42
C HIS A 208 6.88 5.37 -7.00
N ILE A 209 5.92 6.00 -6.32
CA ILE A 209 6.09 7.33 -5.73
C ILE A 209 6.98 7.26 -4.48
N ASN A 210 6.81 6.23 -3.65
CA ASN A 210 7.64 6.00 -2.47
C ASN A 210 9.03 5.50 -2.90
N PHE A 211 9.87 6.44 -3.31
CA PHE A 211 11.30 6.22 -3.52
C PHE A 211 11.97 5.97 -2.17
N SER A 212 12.00 4.70 -1.74
CA SER A 212 12.87 4.20 -0.66
C SER A 212 12.77 5.00 0.66
N SER A 213 11.78 4.69 1.49
CA SER A 213 11.91 4.93 2.93
C SER A 213 12.44 3.65 3.58
N ASP A 214 13.76 3.49 3.57
CA ASP A 214 14.42 2.83 4.71
C ASP A 214 14.27 3.78 5.90
N PHE A 215 13.15 3.64 6.62
CA PHE A 215 12.95 4.08 7.99
C PHE A 215 12.01 3.09 8.68
#